data_AF-A0A7C2PUI6-F1
#
_entry.id   AF-A0A7C2PUI6-F1
#
_cell.length_a   1.000
_cell.length_b   1.000
_cell.length_c   1.000
_cell.angle_alpha   90.00
_cell.angle_beta   90.00
_cell.angle_gamma   90.00
#
_symmetry.space_group_name_H-M   'P 1'
#
loop_
_entity.id
_entity.type
_entity.pdbx_description
1 polymer ?
#
loop_
_entity_poly.entity_id
_entity_poly.type
_entity_poly.pdbx_seq_one_letter_code
_entity_poly.pdbx_strand_id
1 'polypeptide(L)' 'MTPAQCRREAKQRIDALSRERLSVALDFLRYLEERESGEATEELLRIPGFLAALRKGEQDVAAGRITPVEKLRRK' A
#
# COMPACT_ATOMS: atom_id res chain seq x y z
N MET A 1 -24.15 -0.14 -5.16
CA MET A 1 -23.94 -1.18 -4.12
C MET A 1 -23.08 -0.56 -3.02
N THR A 2 -23.46 -0.66 -1.75
CA THR A 2 -22.67 -0.10 -0.63
C THR A 2 -21.51 -1.04 -0.26
N PRO A 3 -20.44 -0.55 0.42
CA PRO A 3 -19.33 -1.42 0.82
C PRO A 3 -19.77 -2.62 1.66
N ALA A 4 -20.78 -2.45 2.51
CA ALA A 4 -21.36 -3.53 3.29
C ALA A 4 -22.12 -4.55 2.43
N GLN A 5 -22.78 -4.11 1.36
CA GLN A 5 -23.42 -5.01 0.39
C GLN A 5 -22.36 -5.80 -0.40
N CYS A 6 -21.29 -5.15 -0.86
CA CYS A 6 -20.19 -5.82 -1.56
C CYS A 6 -19.53 -6.91 -0.71
N ARG A 7 -19.22 -6.62 0.56
CA ARG A 7 -18.62 -7.61 1.46
C ARG A 7 -19.53 -8.81 1.68
N ARG A 8 -20.83 -8.60 1.84
CA ARG A 8 -21.79 -9.70 2.02
C ARG A 8 -21.87 -10.58 0.78
N GLU A 9 -21.99 -9.98 -0.40
CA GLU A 9 -22.08 -10.73 -1.65
C GLU A 9 -20.79 -11.51 -1.93
N ALA A 10 -19.62 -10.91 -1.72
CA ALA A 10 -18.33 -11.58 -1.86
C ALA A 10 -18.23 -12.80 -0.95
N LYS A 11 -18.60 -12.66 0.34
CA LYS A 11 -18.59 -13.79 1.29
C LYS A 11 -19.52 -14.92 0.85
N GLN A 12 -20.76 -14.60 0.45
CA GLN A 12 -21.71 -15.59 -0.03
C GLN A 12 -21.19 -16.36 -1.25
N ARG A 13 -20.53 -15.68 -2.18
CA ARG A 13 -19.94 -16.31 -3.36
C ARG A 13 -18.75 -17.20 -2.98
N ILE A 14 -17.90 -16.76 -2.07
CA ILE A 14 -16.74 -17.52 -1.55
C ILE A 14 -17.21 -18.80 -0.83
N ASP A 15 -18.22 -18.69 0.03
CA ASP A 15 -18.76 -19.82 0.79
C ASP A 15 -19.36 -20.92 -0.12
N ALA A 16 -19.77 -20.57 -1.35
CA ALA A 16 -20.33 -21.49 -2.33
C ALA A 16 -19.28 -22.15 -3.26
N LEU A 17 -17.99 -21.78 -3.17
CA LEU A 17 -16.95 -22.35 -4.02
C LEU A 17 -16.52 -23.75 -3.57
N SER A 18 -16.16 -24.59 -4.55
CA SER A 18 -15.42 -25.82 -4.25
C SER A 18 -14.03 -25.49 -3.71
N ARG A 19 -13.41 -26.44 -3.00
CA ARG A 19 -12.06 -26.27 -2.42
C ARG A 19 -11.01 -25.83 -3.45
N GLU A 20 -11.03 -26.42 -4.65
CA GLU A 20 -10.09 -26.07 -5.72
C GLU A 20 -10.27 -24.63 -6.19
N ARG A 21 -11.53 -24.20 -6.37
CA ARG A 21 -11.86 -22.82 -6.77
C ARG A 21 -11.57 -21.83 -5.65
N LEU A 22 -11.76 -22.23 -4.40
CA LEU A 22 -11.42 -21.43 -3.24
C LEU A 22 -9.91 -21.16 -3.16
N SER A 23 -9.06 -22.12 -3.52
CA SER A 23 -7.61 -21.91 -3.61
C SER A 23 -7.26 -20.80 -4.60
N VAL A 24 -7.86 -20.83 -5.79
CA VAL A 24 -7.64 -19.79 -6.81
C VAL A 24 -8.16 -18.42 -6.33
N ALA A 25 -9.32 -18.40 -5.68
CA ALA A 25 -9.87 -17.18 -5.10
C ALA A 25 -8.96 -16.59 -4.01
N LEU A 26 -8.36 -17.43 -3.16
CA LEU A 26 -7.41 -17.02 -2.13
C LEU A 26 -6.14 -16.39 -2.73
N ASP A 27 -5.60 -16.96 -3.81
CA ASP A 27 -4.42 -16.39 -4.47
C ASP A 27 -4.74 -15.02 -5.08
N PHE A 28 -5.92 -14.85 -5.69
CA PHE A 28 -6.34 -13.56 -6.22
C PHE A 28 -6.61 -12.52 -5.13
N LEU A 29 -7.23 -12.92 -4.01
CA LEU A 29 -7.44 -12.01 -2.87
C LEU A 29 -6.11 -11.55 -2.28
N ARG A 30 -5.12 -12.44 -2.16
CA ARG A 30 -3.77 -12.07 -1.70
C ARG A 30 -3.09 -11.07 -2.64
N TYR A 31 -3.21 -11.28 -3.95
CA TYR A 31 -2.76 -10.30 -4.94
C TYR A 31 -3.44 -8.93 -4.73
N LEU A 32 -4.75 -8.90 -4.49
CA LEU A 32 -5.47 -7.64 -4.24
C LEU A 32 -5.03 -6.97 -2.94
N GLU A 33 -4.79 -7.71 -1.86
CA GLU A 33 -4.27 -7.17 -0.59
C GLU A 33 -2.87 -6.54 -0.77
N GLU A 34 -1.99 -7.20 -1.51
CA GLU A 34 -0.67 -6.70 -1.85
C GLU A 34 -0.74 -5.41 -2.71
N ARG A 35 -1.70 -5.36 -3.64
CA ARG A 35 -1.91 -4.21 -4.54
C ARG A 35 -2.65 -3.05 -3.88
N GLU A 36 -3.60 -3.31 -2.99
CA GLU A 36 -4.26 -2.29 -2.16
C GLU A 36 -3.24 -1.60 -1.26
N SER A 37 -2.24 -2.34 -0.77
CA SER A 37 -1.06 -1.76 -0.10
C SER A 37 -0.09 -1.05 -1.06
N GLY A 38 -0.10 -1.39 -2.35
CA GLY A 38 0.87 -0.98 -3.36
C GLY A 38 0.47 0.21 -4.24
N GLU A 39 -0.81 0.50 -4.42
CA GLU A 39 -1.28 1.57 -5.31
C GLU A 39 -0.80 2.97 -4.89
N ALA A 40 -0.62 3.23 -3.57
CA ALA A 40 0.02 4.45 -3.08
C ALA A 40 1.56 4.47 -3.27
N THR A 41 2.18 3.30 -3.44
CA THR A 41 3.64 3.15 -3.52
C THR A 41 4.14 3.21 -4.97
N GLU A 42 3.35 2.75 -5.95
CA GLU A 42 3.74 2.78 -7.36
C GLU A 42 3.85 4.20 -7.94
N GLU A 43 3.02 5.14 -7.48
CA GLU A 43 3.15 6.55 -7.88
C GLU A 43 4.48 7.16 -7.45
N LEU A 44 4.96 6.83 -6.24
CA LEU A 44 6.26 7.29 -5.74
C LEU A 44 7.43 6.69 -6.52
N LEU A 45 7.31 5.43 -6.95
CA LEU A 45 8.32 4.77 -7.78
C LEU A 45 8.40 5.36 -9.20
N ARG A 46 7.34 6.02 -9.68
CA ARG A 46 7.34 6.75 -10.96
C ARG A 46 8.01 8.12 -10.86
N ILE A 47 8.25 8.65 -9.66
CA ILE A 47 8.96 9.93 -9.47
C ILE A 47 10.46 9.70 -9.73
N PRO A 48 11.04 10.35 -10.76
CA PRO A 48 12.46 10.18 -11.07
C PRO A 48 13.35 10.53 -9.86
N GLY A 49 14.24 9.60 -9.50
CA GLY A 49 15.20 9.79 -8.41
C GLY A 49 14.62 9.66 -7.00
N PHE A 50 13.34 9.32 -6.83
CA PHE A 50 12.69 9.22 -5.53
C PHE A 50 13.41 8.25 -4.58
N LEU A 51 13.73 7.04 -5.03
CA LEU A 51 14.45 6.06 -4.20
C LEU A 51 15.85 6.54 -3.77
N ALA A 52 16.52 7.35 -4.59
CA ALA A 52 17.81 7.93 -4.22
C ALA A 52 17.62 9.05 -3.18
N ALA A 53 16.60 9.90 -3.34
CA ALA A 53 16.25 10.95 -2.39
C ALA A 53 15.81 10.38 -1.04
N LEU A 54 15.00 9.32 -1.04
CA LEU A 54 14.54 8.62 0.16
C LEU A 54 15.72 8.06 0.96
N ARG A 55 16.60 7.27 0.30
CA ARG A 55 17.81 6.72 0.94
C ARG A 55 18.71 7.79 1.51
N LYS A 56 18.85 8.92 0.82
CA LYS A 56 19.62 10.06 1.32
C LYS A 56 18.97 10.68 2.56
N GLY A 57 17.65 10.85 2.57
CA GLY A 57 16.89 11.33 3.73
C GLY A 57 17.07 10.42 4.95
N GLU A 58 17.02 9.11 4.77
CA GLU A 58 17.28 8.14 5.85
C GLU A 58 18.69 8.27 6.43
N GLN A 59 19.70 8.44 5.56
CA GLN A 59 21.08 8.69 5.98
C GLN A 59 21.23 10.03 6.71
N ASP A 60 20.51 11.07 6.29
CA ASP A 60 20.49 12.38 6.92
C ASP A 60 19.87 12.30 8.32
N VAL A 61 18.76 11.57 8.49
CA VAL A 61 18.15 11.31 9.80
C VAL A 61 19.09 10.54 10.71
N ALA A 62 19.69 9.45 10.24
CA ALA A 62 20.62 8.63 11.03
C ALA A 62 21.86 9.43 11.48
N ALA A 63 22.30 10.39 10.68
CA ALA A 63 23.43 11.26 11.00
C ALA A 63 23.04 12.56 11.74
N GLY A 64 21.77 12.72 12.14
CA GLY A 64 21.29 13.91 12.83
C GLY A 64 21.26 15.19 11.98
N ARG A 65 21.37 15.06 10.65
CA ARG A 65 21.24 16.17 9.67
C ARG A 65 19.77 16.52 9.43
N ILE A 66 19.08 16.90 10.49
CA ILE A 66 17.65 17.24 10.48
C ILE A 66 17.46 18.70 10.90
N THR A 67 16.41 19.32 10.37
CA THR A 67 15.97 20.65 10.81
C THR A 67 14.71 20.46 11.68
N PRO A 68 14.78 20.76 12.99
CA PRO A 68 13.61 20.77 13.85
C PRO A 68 12.53 21.70 13.31
N VAL A 69 11.27 21.33 13.51
CA VAL A 69 10.11 22.05 12.95
C VAL A 69 10.09 23.51 13.42
N GLU A 70 10.54 23.77 14.64
CA GLU A 70 10.61 25.10 15.26
C GLU A 70 11.60 26.02 14.55
N LYS A 71 12.57 25.44 13.83
CA LYS A 71 13.60 26.17 13.08
C LYS A 71 13.25 26.34 11.60
N LEU A 72 12.14 25.79 11.13
CA LEU A 72 11.67 25.97 9.75
C LEU A 72 11.05 27.36 9.58
N ARG A 73 11.58 28.17 8.66
CA ARG A 73 10.94 29.44 8.27
C ARG A 73 9.70 29.12 7.44
N ARG A 74 8.52 29.40 7.99
CA ARG A 74 7.26 29.40 7.24
C ARG A 74 7.26 30.64 6.34
N LYS A 75 7.04 30.44 5.04
CA LYS A 75 6.78 31.54 4.10
C LYS A 75 5.33 31.98 4.19
#